data_AF-A0A9W7ZKM4-F1
#
_entry.id   AF-A0A9W7ZKM4-F1
#
_cell.length_a   1.000
_cell.length_b   1.000
_cell.length_c   1.000
_cell.angle_alpha   90.00
_cell.angle_beta   90.00
_cell.angle_gamma   90.00
#
_symmetry.space_group_name_H-M   'P 1'
#
loop_
_entity.id
_entity.type
_entity.pdbx_description
1 polymer ?
#
loop_
_entity_poly.entity_id
_entity_poly.type
_entity_poly.pdbx_seq_one_letter_code
_entity_poly.pdbx_strand_id
1 'polypeptide(L)'
;MADPKNYSVVEDSDKGDGIRSISINGWNISTKKRPILENKEIEEYSKILGFNVPEMIFGNNYLTVKHGDKEIINLNALDALKMVDTGPDSAKKVQ
;
A
#
# COMPACT_ATOMS: atom_id res chain seq x y z
N MET A 1 12.91 -36.97 -5.91
CA MET A 1 11.84 -36.23 -6.62
C MET A 1 11.38 -35.14 -5.67
N ALA A 2 11.66 -33.87 -5.96
CA ALA A 2 11.28 -32.73 -5.12
C ALA A 2 9.97 -32.11 -5.62
N ASP A 3 9.11 -31.72 -4.68
CA ASP A 3 7.69 -31.39 -4.85
C ASP A 3 7.37 -30.32 -5.90
N PRO A 4 6.26 -30.47 -6.64
CA PRO A 4 5.74 -29.41 -7.50
C PRO A 4 5.33 -28.22 -6.62
N LYS A 5 5.79 -27.03 -6.97
CA LYS A 5 5.73 -25.83 -6.14
C LYS A 5 4.30 -25.59 -5.61
N ASN A 6 4.10 -25.70 -4.29
CA ASN A 6 2.81 -25.51 -3.61
C ASN A 6 2.45 -24.02 -3.46
N TYR A 7 2.36 -23.31 -4.58
CA TYR A 7 1.81 -21.96 -4.63
C TYR A 7 0.60 -21.93 -5.57
N SER A 8 -0.37 -21.11 -5.22
CA SER A 8 -1.40 -20.67 -6.15
C SER A 8 -1.18 -19.19 -6.43
N VAL A 9 -1.04 -18.85 -7.70
CA VAL A 9 -1.21 -17.47 -8.13
C VAL A 9 -2.70 -17.27 -8.29
N VAL A 10 -3.28 -16.35 -7.54
CA VAL A 10 -4.65 -15.93 -7.74
C VAL A 10 -4.56 -14.67 -8.60
N GLU A 11 -4.57 -14.89 -9.92
CA GLU A 11 -4.68 -13.80 -10.88
C GLU A 11 -6.14 -13.35 -10.96
N ASP A 12 -6.31 -12.04 -10.77
CA ASP A 12 -7.49 -11.21 -10.97
C ASP A 12 -8.83 -11.94 -11.15
N SER A 13 -9.72 -11.80 -10.15
CA SER A 13 -11.14 -11.76 -10.49
C SER A 13 -11.34 -10.51 -11.35
N ASP A 14 -11.92 -10.68 -12.53
CA ASP A 14 -12.16 -9.73 -13.63
C ASP A 14 -13.00 -8.49 -13.25
N LYS A 15 -12.75 -7.88 -12.09
CA LYS A 15 -13.53 -6.80 -11.46
C LYS A 15 -12.85 -5.43 -11.52
N GLY A 16 -11.73 -5.30 -12.24
CA GLY A 16 -11.05 -4.01 -12.45
C GLY A 16 -10.55 -3.36 -11.15
N ASP A 17 -10.40 -4.12 -10.06
CA ASP A 17 -10.07 -3.57 -8.75
C ASP A 17 -8.56 -3.34 -8.52
N GLY A 18 -7.73 -3.87 -9.42
CA GLY A 18 -6.27 -3.72 -9.45
C GLY A 18 -5.53 -4.58 -8.43
N ILE A 19 -6.19 -5.60 -7.87
CA ILE A 19 -5.64 -6.44 -6.80
C ILE A 19 -5.06 -7.74 -7.36
N ARG A 20 -3.75 -7.93 -7.19
CA ARG A 20 -3.07 -9.19 -7.50
C ARG A 20 -2.56 -9.86 -6.25
N SER A 21 -2.69 -11.19 -6.16
CA SER A 21 -2.21 -11.93 -4.99
C SER A 21 -1.60 -13.28 -5.31
N ILE A 22 -0.70 -13.72 -4.43
CA ILE A 22 -0.13 -15.06 -4.43
C ILE A 22 -0.34 -15.68 -3.04
N SER A 23 -0.60 -16.98 -3.02
CA SER A 23 -0.73 -17.74 -1.78
C SER A 23 0.25 -18.92 -1.79
N ILE A 24 1.01 -19.07 -0.71
CA ILE A 24 2.02 -20.13 -0.56
C ILE A 24 2.12 -20.55 0.90
N ASN A 25 1.91 -21.83 1.20
CA ASN A 25 2.10 -22.42 2.53
C ASN A 25 1.45 -21.60 3.67
N GLY A 26 0.20 -21.16 3.51
CA GLY A 26 -0.53 -20.38 4.51
C GLY A 26 -0.24 -18.87 4.49
N TRP A 27 0.74 -18.42 3.71
CA TRP A 27 0.98 -17.00 3.44
C TRP A 27 0.12 -16.51 2.29
N ASN A 28 -0.38 -15.29 2.41
CA ASN A 28 -1.00 -14.54 1.32
C ASN A 28 -0.27 -13.21 1.17
N ILE A 29 0.22 -12.94 -0.04
CA ILE A 29 0.89 -11.69 -0.40
C ILE A 29 0.01 -11.03 -1.46
N SER A 30 -0.51 -9.83 -1.17
CA SER A 30 -1.38 -9.12 -2.11
C SER A 30 -0.90 -7.69 -2.35
N THR A 31 -1.04 -7.24 -3.59
CA THR A 31 -0.77 -5.87 -4.00
C THR A 31 -2.03 -5.28 -4.61
N LYS A 32 -2.28 -3.99 -4.36
CA LYS A 32 -3.28 -3.21 -5.08
C LYS A 32 -2.60 -2.08 -5.82
N LYS A 33 -2.92 -1.95 -7.10
CA LYS A 33 -2.44 -0.87 -7.97
C LYS A 33 -3.62 -0.06 -8.51
N ARG A 34 -3.62 1.22 -8.21
CA ARG A 34 -4.60 2.22 -8.64
C ARG A 34 -3.88 3.49 -9.12
N PRO A 35 -4.57 4.36 -9.87
CA PRO A 35 -4.08 5.69 -10.19
C PRO A 35 -3.74 6.52 -8.93
N ILE A 36 -3.13 7.68 -9.16
CA ILE A 36 -2.94 8.67 -8.10
C ILE A 36 -4.29 9.13 -7.53
N LEU A 37 -4.26 9.66 -6.31
CA LEU A 37 -5.44 10.18 -5.63
C LEU A 37 -6.14 11.28 -6.45
N GLU A 38 -7.46 11.29 -6.41
CA GLU A 38 -8.27 12.40 -6.91
C GLU A 38 -8.18 13.60 -5.96
N ASN A 39 -8.50 14.81 -6.44
CA ASN A 39 -8.41 16.04 -5.64
C ASN A 39 -9.12 15.94 -4.28
N LYS A 40 -10.30 15.31 -4.25
CA LYS A 40 -11.05 15.11 -3.01
C LYS A 40 -10.31 14.23 -2.00
N GLU A 41 -9.62 13.19 -2.49
CA GLU A 41 -8.84 12.28 -1.65
C GLU A 41 -7.55 12.96 -1.16
N ILE A 42 -6.94 13.83 -1.97
CA ILE A 42 -5.80 14.68 -1.58
C ILE A 42 -6.18 15.64 -0.44
N GLU A 43 -7.35 16.27 -0.53
CA GLU A 43 -7.88 17.13 0.54
C GLU A 43 -8.11 16.35 1.83
N GLU A 44 -8.67 15.14 1.72
CA GLU A 44 -8.88 14.24 2.86
C GLU A 44 -7.55 13.83 3.50
N TYR A 45 -6.56 13.43 2.69
CA TYR A 45 -5.22 13.11 3.17
C TYR A 45 -4.58 14.29 3.89
N SER A 46 -4.67 15.49 3.30
CA SER A 46 -4.10 16.70 3.89
C SER A 46 -4.76 17.04 5.22
N LYS A 47 -6.07 16.84 5.33
CA LYS A 47 -6.82 17.00 6.58
C LYS A 47 -6.41 15.99 7.65
N ILE A 48 -6.23 14.72 7.28
CA ILE A 48 -5.79 13.66 8.20
C ILE A 48 -4.37 13.93 8.72
N LEU A 49 -3.48 14.39 7.83
CA LEU A 49 -2.05 14.54 8.10
C LEU A 49 -1.68 15.91 8.70
N GLY A 50 -2.55 16.92 8.56
CA GLY A 50 -2.30 18.28 9.05
C GLY A 50 -1.32 19.08 8.21
N PHE A 51 -0.97 18.61 7.01
CA PHE A 51 -0.13 19.30 6.04
C PHE A 51 -0.58 18.99 4.61
N ASN A 52 -0.27 19.88 3.66
CA ASN A 52 -0.59 19.66 2.26
C ASN A 52 0.26 18.53 1.68
N VAL A 53 -0.40 17.50 1.15
CA VAL A 53 0.29 16.36 0.56
C VAL A 53 0.62 16.60 -0.93
N PRO A 54 1.68 15.97 -1.47
CA PRO A 54 1.98 16.01 -2.90
C PRO A 54 0.83 15.57 -3.81
N GLU A 55 0.75 16.13 -5.02
CA GLU A 55 -0.28 15.78 -6.02
C GLU A 55 -0.18 14.32 -6.49
N MET A 56 1.05 13.82 -6.66
CA MET A 56 1.30 12.48 -7.20
C MET A 56 1.40 11.42 -6.10
N ILE A 57 0.31 11.17 -5.38
CA ILE A 57 0.24 10.14 -4.34
C ILE A 57 -0.55 8.92 -4.81
N PHE A 58 0.09 7.76 -4.76
CA PHE A 58 -0.56 6.46 -4.95
C PHE A 58 -1.25 5.99 -3.66
N GLY A 59 -2.18 6.80 -3.13
CA GLY A 59 -2.76 6.58 -1.80
C GLY A 59 -3.64 5.34 -1.71
N ASN A 60 -4.21 4.93 -2.85
CA ASN A 60 -5.05 3.75 -2.96
C ASN A 60 -4.25 2.45 -3.24
N ASN A 61 -2.91 2.53 -3.25
CA ASN A 61 -2.03 1.38 -3.39
C ASN A 61 -1.66 0.80 -2.03
N TYR A 62 -1.51 -0.52 -1.98
CA TYR A 62 -0.94 -1.19 -0.83
C TYR A 62 -0.20 -2.46 -1.22
N LEU A 63 0.67 -2.92 -0.32
CA LEU A 63 1.18 -4.28 -0.25
C LEU A 63 0.78 -4.85 1.12
N THR A 64 0.12 -6.00 1.14
CA THR A 64 -0.15 -6.73 2.38
C THR A 64 0.48 -8.11 2.36
N VAL A 65 0.94 -8.54 3.53
CA VAL A 65 1.41 -9.91 3.79
C VAL A 65 0.64 -10.44 4.98
N LYS A 66 -0.04 -11.56 4.79
CA LYS A 66 -0.85 -12.22 5.81
C LYS A 66 -0.39 -13.66 6.00
N HIS A 67 -0.56 -14.20 7.19
CA HIS A 67 -0.42 -15.63 7.48
C HIS A 67 -1.69 -16.14 8.18
N GLY A 68 -2.47 -16.97 7.48
CA GLY A 68 -3.87 -17.20 7.82
C GLY A 68 -4.65 -15.87 7.82
N ASP A 69 -5.42 -15.62 8.88
CA ASP A 69 -6.24 -14.39 9.03
C ASP A 69 -5.47 -13.19 9.60
N LYS A 70 -4.20 -13.38 9.99
CA LYS A 70 -3.39 -12.33 10.62
C LYS A 70 -2.65 -11.51 9.58
N GLU A 71 -2.87 -10.19 9.61
CA GLU A 71 -2.07 -9.24 8.85
C GLU A 71 -0.73 -9.00 9.56
N ILE A 72 0.37 -9.32 8.87
CA ILE A 72 1.74 -9.21 9.39
C ILE A 72 2.39 -7.92 8.89
N ILE A 73 2.15 -7.58 7.62
CA ILE A 73 2.67 -6.38 6.98
C ILE A 73 1.53 -5.71 6.20
N ASN A 74 1.45 -4.40 6.32
CA ASN A 74 0.61 -3.54 5.50
C ASN A 74 1.39 -2.26 5.19
N LEU A 75 1.80 -2.12 3.93
CA LEU A 75 2.51 -0.94 3.45
C LEU A 75 1.54 -0.14 2.59
N ASN A 76 1.21 1.07 3.04
CA ASN A 76 0.38 2.03 2.32
C ASN A 76 0.96 3.44 2.47
N ALA A 77 0.58 4.34 1.56
CA ALA A 77 1.14 5.69 1.51
C ALA A 77 0.74 6.55 2.71
N LEU A 78 -0.49 6.42 3.19
CA LEU A 78 -0.99 7.22 4.31
C LEU A 78 -0.20 6.98 5.59
N ASP A 79 0.05 5.72 5.93
CA ASP A 79 0.81 5.37 7.12
C ASP A 79 2.28 5.79 7.00
N ALA A 80 2.86 5.72 5.80
CA ALA A 80 4.20 6.27 5.56
C ALA A 80 4.23 7.79 5.76
N LEU A 81 3.24 8.52 5.26
CA LEU A 81 3.15 9.98 5.41
C LEU A 81 2.94 10.43 6.85
N LYS A 82 2.23 9.64 7.68
CA LYS A 82 2.09 9.91 9.13
C LYS A 82 3.43 9.89 9.87
N MET A 83 4.44 9.19 9.34
CA MET A 83 5.76 9.05 9.95
C MET A 83 6.74 10.15 9.52
N VAL A 84 6.34 11.05 8.61
CA VAL A 84 7.20 12.14 8.13
C VAL A 84 7.39 13.20 9.22
N ASP A 85 8.61 13.71 9.34
CA ASP A 85 8.92 14.87 10.18
C ASP A 85 8.25 16.12 9.60
N THR A 86 7.27 16.67 10.31
CA THR A 86 6.52 17.89 9.93
C THR A 86 7.06 19.14 10.61
N GLY A 87 8.19 19.04 11.30
CA GLY A 87 8.83 20.18 11.97
C GLY A 87 9.32 21.25 10.98
N PRO A 88 9.52 22.50 11.45
CA PRO A 88 9.95 23.62 10.61
C PRO A 88 11.33 23.44 9.97
N ASP A 89 12.18 22.55 10.51
CA ASP A 89 13.51 22.23 9.98
C ASP A 89 13.55 20.93 9.15
N SER A 90 12.41 20.28 8.94
CA SER A 90 12.29 19.02 8.19
C SER A 90 12.94 19.09 6.80
N ALA A 91 12.73 20.21 6.09
CA ALA A 91 13.29 20.46 4.77
C ALA A 91 14.81 20.69 4.76
N LYS A 92 15.42 21.07 5.90
CA LYS A 92 16.87 21.39 5.98
C LYS A 92 17.76 20.15 6.08
N LYS A 93 17.19 18.99 6.43
CA LYS A 93 17.93 17.73 6.63
C LYS A 93 18.14 16.93 5.35
N VAL A 94 17.63 17.41 4.21
CA VAL A 94 17.60 16.68 2.92
C VAL A 94 18.53 17.32 1.88
N GLN A 95 19.40 18.26 2.28
CA GLN A 95 20.38 18.93 1.40
C GLN A 95 21.80 18.46 1.65
#